data_AF-A0A3B9MM30-F1
#
_entry.id   AF-A0A3B9MM30-F1
#
_cell.length_a   1.000
_cell.length_b   1.000
_cell.length_c   1.000
_cell.angle_alpha   90.00
_cell.angle_beta   90.00
_cell.angle_gamma   90.00
#
_symmetry.space_group_name_H-M   'P 1'
#
loop_
_entity.id
_entity.type
_entity.pdbx_description
1 polymer ?
#
loop_
_entity_poly.entity_id
_entity_poly.type
_entity_poly.pdbx_seq_one_letter_code
_entity_poly.pdbx_strand_id
1 'polypeptide(L)'
;MAITEFEEKPRVITPRTRRNEIVAILLLAMGLLLSLCLVSAAFYPNDPSWNSTGQTETHNWAGAIGANVAAFLFQSVGLAAYLLPCLLLAAAWRRFKARSFRAPFYRLLGLVLLTLAASALLSISKIHPIFDSSVQPGGILGTLISRGLASGLNTAGATVLLITVAATGLLLATNFSFVELYERVVRLIREHFAFVGAIPRRFTAWREARRERSRSRQEKREMLKAEQLAARSTLKESLDLSPEQRIADFMKESGSSGVNAEAITRGESRMSRTSATVENTPEPARAVAAGAGVQGATIVESPSGRRSIFPRGGIGTAVANEEPEVEEMVKGASVLRLKGEAPATGKLPFDADRSRRVSYTDYSMPPLEFLNEAPPPSEQADTELLGLAIRLAEKCKEFNVTGQIKHICPGPVVTTYEFKPDPGVKYSRVVSLVDDLCLALKAESIRIDRMPGKPHVGIEVPNPRRETIYLREVIESRAFRESSSKLTIALGKTIDGLNYVADLAKMPHLLIAGTTGAGKSVGVNALIVSILYRARPDEVKFILIDPKRLELGLYADIPHLAAPIITDPKLASR
;
A
#
# COMPACT_ATOMS: atom_id res chain seq x y z
N MET A 1 -8.74 20.68 -3.49
CA MET A 1 -8.35 19.75 -4.58
C MET A 1 -7.63 18.57 -3.94
N ALA A 2 -8.21 17.37 -4.00
CA ALA A 2 -7.52 16.15 -3.62
C ALA A 2 -6.59 15.72 -4.76
N ILE A 3 -5.41 15.18 -4.44
CA ILE A 3 -4.50 14.59 -5.42
C ILE A 3 -4.74 13.08 -5.39
N THR A 4 -5.32 12.54 -6.46
CA THR A 4 -5.48 11.09 -6.64
C THR A 4 -4.13 10.46 -6.94
N GLU A 5 -3.55 9.74 -5.97
CA GLU A 5 -2.35 8.92 -6.23
C GLU A 5 -2.72 7.78 -7.19
N PHE A 6 -2.01 7.67 -8.31
CA PHE A 6 -2.25 6.59 -9.27
C PHE A 6 -1.65 5.28 -8.74
N GLU A 7 -2.51 4.30 -8.48
CA GLU A 7 -2.17 2.99 -7.94
C GLU A 7 -1.23 2.20 -8.89
N GLU A 8 0.07 2.12 -8.57
CA GLU A 8 1.04 1.42 -9.41
C GLU A 8 0.92 -0.10 -9.23
N LYS A 9 0.21 -0.76 -10.16
CA LYS A 9 -0.05 -2.21 -10.10
C LYS A 9 1.23 -3.05 -9.91
N PRO A 10 1.20 -4.06 -9.02
CA PRO A 10 2.39 -4.82 -8.64
C PRO A 10 3.02 -5.55 -9.85
N ARG A 11 4.31 -5.26 -10.07
CA ARG A 11 5.07 -5.79 -11.23
C ARG A 11 5.44 -7.25 -11.01
N VAL A 12 4.63 -8.17 -11.53
CA VAL A 12 4.86 -9.64 -11.49
C VAL A 12 6.30 -9.98 -11.88
N ILE A 13 7.04 -10.61 -10.96
CA ILE A 13 8.44 -11.00 -11.16
C ILE A 13 8.47 -12.33 -11.91
N THR A 14 8.36 -12.28 -13.23
CA THR A 14 8.71 -13.42 -14.08
C THR A 14 10.22 -13.66 -14.06
N PRO A 15 10.69 -14.93 -14.10
CA PRO A 15 12.13 -15.24 -14.12
C PRO A 15 12.83 -14.60 -15.32
N ARG A 16 14.12 -14.26 -15.15
CA ARG A 16 14.97 -13.77 -16.25
C ARG A 16 15.11 -14.84 -17.31
N THR A 17 14.40 -14.68 -18.43
CA THR A 17 14.57 -15.54 -19.61
C THR A 17 15.88 -15.20 -20.31
N ARG A 18 16.75 -16.20 -20.53
CA ARG A 18 18.07 -16.05 -21.19
C ARG A 18 17.99 -15.26 -22.52
N ARG A 19 16.88 -15.40 -23.26
CA ARG A 19 16.56 -14.62 -24.47
C ARG A 19 16.62 -13.09 -24.27
N ASN A 20 16.25 -12.58 -23.10
CA ASN A 20 16.32 -11.15 -22.79
C ASN A 20 17.77 -10.67 -22.63
N GLU A 21 18.63 -11.50 -22.03
CA GLU A 21 20.05 -11.20 -21.79
C GLU A 21 20.86 -11.30 -23.08
N ILE A 22 20.62 -12.33 -23.89
CA ILE A 22 21.20 -12.46 -25.25
C ILE A 22 20.84 -11.24 -26.11
N VAL A 23 19.57 -10.81 -26.11
CA VAL A 23 19.14 -9.60 -26.84
C VAL A 23 19.76 -8.32 -26.25
N ALA A 24 19.98 -8.25 -24.93
CA ALA A 24 20.65 -7.12 -24.31
C ALA A 24 22.13 -7.02 -24.72
N ILE A 25 22.84 -8.15 -24.77
CA ILE A 25 24.23 -8.26 -25.20
C ILE A 25 24.36 -7.90 -26.69
N LEU A 26 23.48 -8.42 -27.56
CA LEU A 26 23.47 -8.10 -28.99
C LEU A 26 23.21 -6.61 -29.25
N LEU A 27 22.26 -5.98 -28.54
CA LEU A 27 22.00 -4.54 -28.64
C LEU A 27 23.16 -3.70 -28.12
N LEU A 28 23.86 -4.16 -27.08
CA LEU A 28 25.05 -3.51 -26.54
C LEU A 28 26.22 -3.58 -27.53
N ALA A 29 26.50 -4.75 -28.09
CA ALA A 29 27.54 -4.95 -29.09
C ALA A 29 27.27 -4.11 -30.36
N MET A 30 26.04 -4.12 -30.87
CA MET A 30 25.62 -3.29 -32.01
C MET A 30 25.76 -1.79 -31.70
N GLY A 31 25.36 -1.35 -30.50
CA GLY A 31 25.49 0.04 -30.07
C GLY A 31 26.95 0.50 -29.95
N LEU A 32 27.84 -0.33 -29.39
CA LEU A 32 29.27 -0.04 -29.30
C LEU A 32 29.95 -0.02 -30.68
N LEU A 33 29.60 -0.97 -31.57
CA LEU A 33 30.14 -1.02 -32.93
C LEU A 33 29.72 0.21 -33.74
N LEU A 34 28.44 0.62 -33.65
CA LEU A 34 27.97 1.85 -34.32
C LEU A 34 28.60 3.12 -33.74
N SER A 35 28.83 3.19 -32.42
CA SER A 35 29.65 4.27 -31.84
C SER A 35 31.05 4.29 -32.44
N LEU A 36 31.70 3.12 -32.57
CA LEU A 36 33.05 3.01 -33.10
C LEU A 36 33.12 3.53 -34.56
N CYS A 37 32.19 3.10 -35.43
CA CYS A 37 32.11 3.55 -36.81
C CYS A 37 31.93 5.08 -36.91
N LEU A 38 30.94 5.64 -36.20
CA LEU A 38 30.53 7.04 -36.32
C LEU A 38 31.53 8.00 -35.67
N VAL A 39 32.08 7.66 -34.50
CA VAL A 39 33.09 8.48 -33.81
C VAL A 39 34.40 8.47 -34.60
N SER A 40 34.82 7.31 -35.14
CA SER A 40 36.03 7.24 -35.95
C SER A 40 35.88 8.02 -37.26
N ALA A 41 34.72 7.98 -37.92
CA ALA A 41 34.44 8.78 -39.11
C ALA A 41 34.37 10.31 -38.84
N ALA A 42 34.18 10.75 -37.58
CA ALA A 42 34.31 12.15 -37.20
C ALA A 42 35.77 12.61 -37.13
N PHE A 43 36.71 11.70 -36.87
CA PHE A 43 38.15 11.97 -36.88
C PHE A 43 38.78 11.75 -38.27
N TYR A 44 38.19 10.89 -39.11
CA TYR A 44 38.66 10.58 -40.46
C TYR A 44 37.55 10.75 -41.53
N PRO A 45 37.12 11.99 -41.85
CA PRO A 45 36.04 12.21 -42.84
C PRO A 45 36.37 11.76 -44.26
N ASN A 46 37.66 11.66 -44.60
CA ASN A 46 38.16 11.32 -45.94
C ASN A 46 38.44 9.81 -46.13
N ASP A 47 37.93 8.96 -45.24
CA ASP A 47 38.01 7.50 -45.39
C ASP A 47 37.31 7.03 -46.69
N PRO A 48 37.88 6.04 -47.42
CA PRO A 48 37.28 5.55 -48.64
C PRO A 48 35.97 4.80 -48.34
N SER A 49 34.91 5.16 -49.07
CA SER A 49 33.60 4.54 -48.98
C SER A 49 32.94 4.51 -50.36
N TRP A 50 31.87 3.73 -50.54
CA TRP A 50 31.18 3.56 -51.83
C TRP A 50 30.70 4.87 -52.49
N ASN A 51 30.65 5.98 -51.75
CA ASN A 51 30.24 7.29 -52.25
C ASN A 51 31.29 8.39 -51.98
N SER A 52 32.54 8.02 -51.66
CA SER A 52 33.67 8.95 -51.47
C SER A 52 34.98 8.34 -51.95
N THR A 53 35.57 8.94 -52.99
CA THR A 53 36.92 8.61 -53.49
C THR A 53 37.99 9.18 -52.56
N GLY A 54 38.11 8.58 -51.38
CA GLY A 54 39.15 8.86 -50.39
C GLY A 54 40.50 8.21 -50.71
N GLN A 55 41.42 8.26 -49.75
CA GLN A 55 42.73 7.60 -49.86
C GLN A 55 42.61 6.07 -49.83
N THR A 56 43.64 5.34 -50.26
CA THR A 56 43.60 3.87 -50.41
C THR A 56 43.55 3.08 -49.11
N GLU A 57 43.79 3.69 -47.96
CA GLU A 57 43.85 3.02 -46.65
C GLU A 57 42.74 3.51 -45.71
N THR A 58 41.96 2.57 -45.17
CA THR A 58 40.87 2.87 -44.22
C THR A 58 41.41 3.05 -42.81
N HIS A 59 41.23 4.23 -42.24
CA HIS A 59 41.61 4.59 -40.89
C HIS A 59 40.48 4.34 -39.87
N ASN A 60 39.24 4.12 -40.34
CA ASN A 60 38.11 3.79 -39.49
C ASN A 60 38.40 2.62 -38.53
N TRP A 61 38.13 2.79 -37.25
CA TRP A 61 38.39 1.79 -36.21
C TRP A 61 37.51 0.53 -36.33
N ALA A 62 36.45 0.55 -37.15
CA ALA A 62 35.68 -0.62 -37.55
C ALA A 62 35.97 -1.07 -39.02
N GLY A 63 37.11 -0.63 -39.57
CA GLY A 63 37.61 -0.94 -40.92
C GLY A 63 36.72 -0.42 -42.05
N ALA A 64 36.96 -0.94 -43.26
CA ALA A 64 36.20 -0.59 -44.48
C ALA A 64 34.67 -0.72 -44.32
N ILE A 65 34.20 -1.71 -43.56
CA ILE A 65 32.76 -1.88 -43.27
C ILE A 65 32.26 -0.71 -42.41
N GLY A 66 33.03 -0.31 -41.39
CA GLY A 66 32.72 0.83 -40.53
C GLY A 66 32.65 2.17 -41.28
N ALA A 67 33.62 2.42 -42.17
CA ALA A 67 33.63 3.60 -43.04
C ALA A 67 32.37 3.69 -43.91
N ASN A 68 32.00 2.59 -44.58
CA ASN A 68 30.79 2.53 -45.41
C ASN A 68 29.49 2.70 -44.62
N VAL A 69 29.39 2.09 -43.43
CA VAL A 69 28.22 2.25 -42.54
C VAL A 69 28.10 3.69 -42.02
N ALA A 70 29.21 4.33 -41.63
CA ALA A 70 29.20 5.71 -41.19
C ALA A 70 28.81 6.68 -42.32
N ALA A 71 29.42 6.53 -43.51
CA ALA A 71 29.09 7.33 -44.69
C ALA A 71 27.60 7.24 -45.06
N PHE A 72 27.04 6.02 -45.10
CA PHE A 72 25.61 5.81 -45.37
C PHE A 72 24.71 6.46 -44.32
N LEU A 73 25.06 6.38 -43.04
CA LEU A 73 24.27 6.99 -41.96
C LEU A 73 24.32 8.52 -41.98
N PHE A 74 25.48 9.14 -42.21
CA PHE A 74 25.59 10.59 -42.35
C PHE A 74 24.90 11.10 -43.63
N GLN A 75 25.02 10.39 -44.76
CA GLN A 75 24.31 10.77 -45.99
C GLN A 75 22.78 10.68 -45.84
N SER A 76 22.28 9.64 -45.17
CA SER A 76 20.84 9.41 -45.03
C SER A 76 20.17 10.33 -44.00
N VAL A 77 20.68 10.38 -42.76
CA VAL A 77 20.03 11.11 -41.64
C VAL A 77 20.88 12.24 -41.04
N GLY A 78 22.08 12.49 -41.56
CA GLY A 78 22.96 13.56 -41.07
C GLY A 78 23.43 13.31 -39.64
N LEU A 79 23.56 14.38 -38.86
CA LEU A 79 24.04 14.34 -37.47
C LEU A 79 23.08 13.58 -36.54
N ALA A 80 21.83 13.32 -36.95
CA ALA A 80 20.91 12.45 -36.21
C ALA A 80 21.41 10.98 -36.13
N ALA A 81 22.39 10.57 -36.95
CA ALA A 81 23.04 9.28 -36.86
C ALA A 81 23.59 8.97 -35.45
N TYR A 82 24.12 9.97 -34.74
CA TYR A 82 24.64 9.82 -33.37
C TYR A 82 23.56 9.47 -32.32
N LEU A 83 22.27 9.66 -32.62
CA LEU A 83 21.19 9.21 -31.73
C LEU A 83 21.05 7.68 -31.74
N LEU A 84 21.40 7.01 -32.85
CA LEU A 84 21.25 5.55 -32.99
C LEU A 84 22.06 4.75 -31.95
N PRO A 85 23.39 4.90 -31.81
CA PRO A 85 24.14 4.18 -30.78
C PRO A 85 23.68 4.54 -29.36
N CYS A 86 23.43 5.82 -29.08
CA CYS A 86 22.92 6.28 -27.79
C CYS A 86 21.59 5.62 -27.41
N LEU A 87 20.64 5.52 -28.34
CA LEU A 87 19.35 4.87 -28.13
C LEU A 87 19.48 3.34 -28.00
N LEU A 88 20.37 2.71 -28.77
CA LEU A 88 20.65 1.26 -28.68
C LEU A 88 21.30 0.88 -27.36
N LEU A 89 22.32 1.62 -26.90
CA LEU A 89 22.97 1.41 -25.61
C LEU A 89 21.99 1.67 -24.44
N ALA A 90 21.19 2.73 -24.53
CA ALA A 90 20.14 2.98 -23.53
C ALA A 90 19.03 1.91 -23.54
N ALA A 91 18.72 1.32 -24.70
CA ALA A 91 17.80 0.19 -24.81
C ALA A 91 18.40 -1.10 -24.22
N ALA A 92 19.68 -1.39 -24.48
CA ALA A 92 20.40 -2.53 -23.91
C ALA A 92 20.48 -2.45 -22.38
N TRP A 93 20.88 -1.30 -21.83
CA TRP A 93 20.90 -1.05 -20.38
C TRP A 93 19.51 -1.23 -19.73
N ARG A 94 18.45 -0.74 -20.40
CA ARG A 94 17.07 -0.98 -19.98
C ARG A 94 16.67 -2.46 -20.11
N ARG A 95 17.19 -3.21 -21.09
CA ARG A 95 16.94 -4.64 -21.29
C ARG A 95 17.54 -5.51 -20.17
N PHE A 96 18.69 -5.13 -19.61
CA PHE A 96 19.28 -5.78 -18.42
C PHE A 96 18.48 -5.52 -17.12
N LYS A 97 17.81 -4.36 -17.01
CA LYS A 97 17.04 -3.94 -15.82
C LYS A 97 15.57 -4.35 -15.84
N ALA A 98 14.90 -4.39 -17.00
CA ALA A 98 13.46 -4.64 -17.09
C ALA A 98 13.11 -6.13 -17.33
N ARG A 99 12.19 -6.67 -16.51
CA ARG A 99 11.93 -8.13 -16.45
C ARG A 99 10.94 -8.68 -17.50
N SER A 100 10.10 -7.85 -18.12
CA SER A 100 9.17 -8.27 -19.18
C SER A 100 9.00 -7.21 -20.25
N PHE A 101 8.81 -7.65 -21.51
CA PHE A 101 8.57 -6.80 -22.67
C PHE A 101 7.30 -7.27 -23.38
N ARG A 102 6.29 -6.39 -23.48
CA ARG A 102 5.24 -6.49 -24.49
C ARG A 102 5.58 -5.50 -25.62
N ALA A 103 5.36 -5.93 -26.87
CA ALA A 103 5.63 -5.19 -28.11
C ALA A 103 7.05 -4.57 -28.25
N PRO A 104 8.03 -5.27 -28.87
CA PRO A 104 9.27 -4.64 -29.33
C PRO A 104 9.05 -3.69 -30.52
N PHE A 105 8.03 -3.94 -31.35
CA PHE A 105 7.77 -3.21 -32.59
C PHE A 105 7.55 -1.71 -32.39
N TYR A 106 6.69 -1.30 -31.44
CA TYR A 106 6.45 0.13 -31.16
C TYR A 106 7.70 0.88 -30.69
N ARG A 107 8.68 0.20 -30.10
CA ARG A 107 9.96 0.81 -29.67
C ARG A 107 10.89 1.06 -30.85
N LEU A 108 10.90 0.14 -31.82
CA LEU A 108 11.61 0.31 -33.08
C LEU A 108 10.97 1.44 -33.90
N LEU A 109 9.63 1.47 -33.99
CA LEU A 109 8.88 2.55 -34.61
C LEU A 109 9.17 3.91 -33.93
N GLY A 110 9.16 3.96 -32.60
CA GLY A 110 9.51 5.16 -31.83
C GLY A 110 10.94 5.66 -32.09
N LEU A 111 11.90 4.73 -32.16
CA LEU A 111 13.30 5.04 -32.48
C LEU A 111 13.42 5.62 -33.90
N VAL A 112 12.79 5.00 -34.89
CA VAL A 112 12.76 5.49 -36.28
C VAL A 112 12.11 6.87 -36.38
N LEU A 113 10.93 7.06 -35.78
CA LEU A 113 10.25 8.35 -35.73
C LEU A 113 11.09 9.44 -35.08
N LEU A 114 11.75 9.13 -33.95
CA LEU A 114 12.65 10.05 -33.26
C LEU A 114 13.86 10.44 -34.13
N THR A 115 14.50 9.47 -34.81
CA THR A 115 15.65 9.77 -35.68
C THR A 115 15.28 10.56 -36.92
N LEU A 116 14.13 10.27 -37.55
CA LEU A 116 13.64 11.02 -38.71
C LEU A 116 13.19 12.43 -38.32
N ALA A 117 12.52 12.58 -37.17
CA ALA A 117 12.11 13.89 -36.67
C ALA A 117 13.33 14.76 -36.28
N ALA A 118 14.34 14.17 -35.63
CA ALA A 118 15.58 14.88 -35.31
C ALA A 118 16.37 15.27 -36.58
N SER A 119 16.47 14.36 -37.55
CA SER A 119 17.07 14.59 -38.87
C SER A 119 16.39 15.76 -39.61
N ALA A 120 15.05 15.78 -39.66
CA ALA A 120 14.30 16.88 -40.26
C ALA A 120 14.41 18.19 -39.47
N LEU A 121 14.40 18.14 -38.12
CA LEU A 121 14.53 19.32 -37.27
C LEU A 121 15.91 19.98 -37.42
N LEU A 122 16.99 19.20 -37.43
CA LEU A 122 18.35 19.67 -37.70
C LEU A 122 18.48 20.33 -39.08
N SER A 123 17.73 19.84 -40.08
CA SER A 123 17.66 20.46 -41.41
C SER A 123 16.92 21.82 -41.42
N ILE A 124 16.06 22.10 -40.43
CA ILE A 124 15.35 23.38 -40.29
C ILE A 124 16.13 24.36 -39.41
N SER A 125 16.73 23.90 -38.32
CA SER A 125 17.34 24.76 -37.30
C SER A 125 18.58 25.55 -37.77
N LYS A 126 19.10 25.31 -38.98
CA LYS A 126 20.31 25.96 -39.55
C LYS A 126 21.51 25.97 -38.60
N ILE A 127 21.64 24.94 -37.76
CA ILE A 127 22.79 24.76 -36.89
C ILE A 127 23.95 24.30 -37.77
N HIS A 128 24.83 25.24 -38.12
CA HIS A 128 26.10 24.92 -38.76
C HIS A 128 26.97 24.17 -37.73
N PRO A 129 27.39 22.91 -38.02
CA PRO A 129 28.23 22.15 -37.11
C PRO A 129 29.63 22.78 -37.05
N ILE A 130 30.25 22.70 -35.86
CA ILE A 130 31.52 23.36 -35.56
C ILE A 130 32.71 22.71 -36.30
N PHE A 131 32.55 21.50 -36.87
CA PHE A 131 33.66 20.65 -37.29
C PHE A 131 33.83 20.41 -38.81
N ASP A 132 32.78 20.51 -39.63
CA ASP A 132 32.92 20.57 -41.11
C ASP A 132 31.65 21.09 -41.80
N SER A 133 31.79 21.77 -42.93
CA SER A 133 30.68 22.23 -43.79
C SER A 133 30.18 21.18 -44.80
N SER A 134 30.92 20.08 -45.00
CA SER A 134 30.60 19.06 -46.03
C SER A 134 29.31 18.25 -45.73
N VAL A 135 29.02 17.98 -44.46
CA VAL A 135 27.91 17.11 -44.05
C VAL A 135 26.63 17.92 -43.82
N GLN A 136 25.59 17.64 -44.60
CA GLN A 136 24.26 18.23 -44.40
C GLN A 136 23.71 17.83 -43.01
N PRO A 137 23.39 18.78 -42.10
CA PRO A 137 23.05 18.46 -40.70
C PRO A 137 21.91 17.45 -40.51
N GLY A 138 20.93 17.44 -41.43
CA GLY A 138 19.81 16.48 -41.44
C GLY A 138 19.91 15.35 -42.46
N GLY A 139 20.93 15.32 -43.33
CA GLY A 139 21.04 14.37 -44.44
C GLY A 139 19.90 14.47 -45.47
N ILE A 140 19.85 13.49 -46.38
CA ILE A 140 18.87 13.45 -47.48
C ILE A 140 17.44 13.27 -46.97
N LEU A 141 17.20 12.39 -45.98
CA LEU A 141 15.84 12.21 -45.44
C LEU A 141 15.37 13.45 -44.66
N GLY A 142 16.26 14.10 -43.89
CA GLY A 142 15.91 15.30 -43.14
C GLY A 142 15.60 16.48 -44.04
N THR A 143 16.36 16.67 -45.12
CA THR A 143 16.09 17.73 -46.11
C THR A 143 14.81 17.47 -46.92
N LEU A 144 14.50 16.23 -47.28
CA LEU A 144 13.23 15.87 -47.94
C LEU A 144 12.01 16.10 -47.02
N ILE A 145 12.06 15.56 -45.79
CA ILE A 145 10.95 15.66 -44.83
C ILE A 145 10.72 17.12 -44.43
N SER A 146 11.78 17.87 -44.11
CA SER A 146 11.65 19.28 -43.71
C SER A 146 11.08 20.16 -44.84
N ARG A 147 11.51 19.97 -46.10
CA ARG A 147 10.96 20.70 -47.25
C ARG A 147 9.48 20.39 -47.46
N GLY A 148 9.08 19.12 -47.41
CA GLY A 148 7.69 18.70 -47.58
C GLY A 148 6.75 19.21 -46.48
N LEU A 149 7.19 19.21 -45.21
CA LEU A 149 6.43 19.80 -44.11
C LEU A 149 6.39 21.33 -44.20
N ALA A 150 7.50 21.99 -44.55
CA ALA A 150 7.56 23.44 -44.65
C ALA A 150 6.71 24.00 -45.81
N SER A 151 6.57 23.27 -46.93
CA SER A 151 5.68 23.69 -48.02
C SER A 151 4.19 23.63 -47.67
N GLY A 152 3.79 22.78 -46.70
CA GLY A 152 2.39 22.68 -46.24
C GLY A 152 2.06 23.49 -44.99
N LEU A 153 2.99 23.60 -44.04
CA LEU A 153 2.74 24.16 -42.70
C LEU A 153 3.57 25.41 -42.37
N ASN A 154 4.37 25.90 -43.32
CA ASN A 154 5.44 26.88 -43.11
C ASN A 154 6.50 26.38 -42.10
N THR A 155 7.66 27.03 -42.03
CA THR A 155 8.80 26.63 -41.20
C THR A 155 8.44 26.52 -39.72
N ALA A 156 7.59 27.41 -39.20
CA ALA A 156 7.14 27.39 -37.81
C ALA A 156 6.22 26.19 -37.51
N GLY A 157 5.20 25.94 -38.33
CA GLY A 157 4.29 24.79 -38.15
C GLY A 157 5.00 23.45 -38.34
N ALA A 158 5.90 23.36 -39.32
CA ALA A 158 6.79 22.21 -39.51
C ALA A 158 7.66 21.94 -38.26
N THR A 159 8.23 22.98 -37.66
CA THR A 159 9.05 22.87 -36.44
C THR A 159 8.23 22.35 -35.26
N VAL A 160 7.03 22.88 -35.02
CA VAL A 160 6.14 22.42 -33.94
C VAL A 160 5.75 20.95 -34.15
N LEU A 161 5.32 20.58 -35.36
CA LEU A 161 4.94 19.21 -35.68
C LEU A 161 6.11 18.23 -35.51
N LEU A 162 7.32 18.59 -35.94
CA LEU A 162 8.52 17.76 -35.77
C LEU A 162 8.91 17.60 -34.30
N ILE A 163 8.77 18.65 -33.48
CA ILE A 163 8.96 18.55 -32.02
C ILE A 163 7.93 17.60 -31.39
N THR A 164 6.65 17.67 -31.81
CA THR A 164 5.61 16.74 -31.35
C THR A 164 5.93 15.30 -31.76
N VAL A 165 6.29 15.06 -33.03
CA VAL A 165 6.65 13.71 -33.52
C VAL A 165 7.92 13.18 -32.83
N ALA A 166 8.92 14.03 -32.56
CA ALA A 166 10.10 13.66 -31.79
C ALA A 166 9.74 13.28 -30.33
N ALA A 167 8.86 14.05 -29.68
CA ALA A 167 8.38 13.73 -28.33
C ALA A 167 7.60 12.42 -28.30
N THR A 168 6.71 12.17 -29.27
CA THR A 168 5.99 10.89 -29.42
C THR A 168 6.95 9.73 -29.72
N GLY A 169 7.94 9.93 -30.59
CA GLY A 169 9.00 8.96 -30.88
C GLY A 169 9.81 8.59 -29.63
N LEU A 170 10.17 9.59 -28.81
CA LEU A 170 10.84 9.39 -27.52
C LEU A 170 9.95 8.63 -26.52
N LEU A 171 8.65 8.95 -26.42
CA LEU A 171 7.68 8.23 -25.58
C LEU A 171 7.44 6.77 -26.03
N LEU A 172 7.64 6.46 -27.31
CA LEU A 172 7.54 5.09 -27.84
C LEU A 172 8.86 4.32 -27.70
N ALA A 173 10.01 5.00 -27.87
CA ALA A 173 11.35 4.43 -27.69
C ALA A 173 11.76 4.25 -26.22
N THR A 174 11.06 4.88 -25.27
CA THR A 174 11.41 4.89 -23.84
C THR A 174 10.19 4.65 -22.96
N ASN A 175 10.37 3.97 -21.81
CA ASN A 175 9.31 3.84 -20.80
C ASN A 175 9.23 5.11 -19.93
N PHE A 176 9.31 6.30 -20.54
CA PHE A 176 9.49 7.55 -19.82
C PHE A 176 8.16 8.29 -19.69
N SER A 177 7.71 8.53 -18.46
CA SER A 177 6.56 9.41 -18.22
C SER A 177 7.03 10.85 -18.04
N PHE A 178 6.44 11.79 -18.79
CA PHE A 178 6.63 13.22 -18.52
C PHE A 178 6.13 13.62 -17.12
N VAL A 179 5.17 12.88 -16.54
CA VAL A 179 4.70 13.08 -15.16
C VAL A 179 5.80 12.72 -14.16
N GLU A 180 6.47 11.56 -14.32
CA GLU A 180 7.62 11.17 -13.48
C GLU A 180 8.77 12.18 -13.56
N LEU A 181 9.04 12.74 -14.74
CA LEU A 181 10.04 13.80 -14.90
C LEU A 181 9.61 15.07 -14.15
N TYR A 182 8.39 15.54 -14.39
CA TYR A 182 7.84 16.73 -13.76
C TYR A 182 7.87 16.62 -12.23
N GLU A 183 7.41 15.51 -11.67
CA GLU A 183 7.48 15.24 -10.23
C GLU A 183 8.92 15.25 -9.71
N ARG A 184 9.87 14.67 -10.45
CA ARG A 184 11.28 14.61 -10.02
C ARG A 184 11.94 15.99 -10.04
N VAL A 185 11.63 16.82 -11.05
CA VAL A 185 12.07 18.21 -11.15
C VAL A 185 11.43 19.06 -10.04
N VAL A 186 10.11 18.98 -9.85
CA VAL A 186 9.38 19.68 -8.78
C VAL A 186 9.88 19.27 -7.40
N ARG A 187 10.24 18.00 -7.20
CA ARG A 187 10.82 17.48 -5.95
C ARG A 187 12.21 18.07 -5.69
N LEU A 188 13.12 18.02 -6.66
CA LEU A 188 14.45 18.64 -6.56
C LEU A 188 14.38 20.15 -6.28
N ILE A 189 13.47 20.87 -6.95
CA ILE A 189 13.21 22.30 -6.71
C ILE A 189 12.66 22.51 -5.30
N ARG A 190 11.67 21.71 -4.86
CA ARG A 190 11.08 21.82 -3.52
C ARG A 190 12.10 21.54 -2.42
N GLU A 191 13.02 20.60 -2.64
CA GLU A 191 14.10 20.26 -1.71
C GLU A 191 15.15 21.38 -1.62
N HIS A 192 15.62 21.93 -2.75
CA HIS A 192 16.57 23.05 -2.76
C HIS A 192 15.98 24.35 -2.22
N PHE A 193 14.72 24.67 -2.56
CA PHE A 193 14.06 25.91 -2.13
C PHE A 193 13.25 25.77 -0.83
N ALA A 194 13.33 24.64 -0.13
CA ALA A 194 12.68 24.41 1.17
C ALA A 194 13.01 25.50 2.21
N PHE A 195 14.23 26.05 2.15
CA PHE A 195 14.67 27.17 2.99
C PHE A 195 13.77 28.42 2.87
N VAL A 196 13.32 28.75 1.66
CA VAL A 196 12.50 29.94 1.40
C VAL A 196 11.13 29.83 2.08
N GLY A 197 10.52 28.64 2.04
CA GLY A 197 9.24 28.34 2.71
C GLY A 197 9.31 28.38 4.24
N ALA A 198 10.49 28.32 4.84
CA ALA A 198 10.67 28.38 6.30
C ALA A 198 10.73 29.81 6.86
N ILE A 199 11.01 30.83 6.02
CA ILE A 199 11.21 32.21 6.45
C ILE A 199 9.96 32.81 7.13
N PRO A 200 8.73 32.71 6.57
CA PRO A 200 7.55 33.30 7.19
C PRO A 200 7.23 32.70 8.56
N ARG A 201 7.37 31.37 8.71
CA ARG A 201 7.08 30.63 9.94
C ARG A 201 8.03 30.97 11.09
N ARG A 202 9.29 31.27 10.78
CA ARG A 202 10.27 31.77 11.78
C ARG A 202 9.90 33.18 12.26
N PHE A 203 9.37 34.02 11.38
CA PHE A 203 9.01 35.41 11.70
C PHE A 203 7.75 35.51 12.59
N THR A 204 6.75 34.64 12.39
CA THR A 204 5.56 34.58 13.27
C THR A 204 5.93 34.09 14.68
N ALA A 205 6.64 32.97 14.79
CA ALA A 205 7.02 32.38 16.08
C ALA A 205 7.88 33.34 16.94
N TRP A 206 8.80 34.08 16.33
CA TRP A 206 9.59 35.12 17.01
C TRP A 206 8.73 36.26 17.57
N ARG A 207 7.68 36.63 16.84
CA ARG A 207 6.70 37.66 17.21
C ARG A 207 5.85 37.23 18.40
N GLU A 208 5.39 35.98 18.41
CA GLU A 208 4.58 35.41 19.50
C GLU A 208 5.40 35.25 20.79
N ALA A 209 6.56 34.60 20.73
CA ALA A 209 7.45 34.43 21.89
C ALA A 209 7.91 35.76 22.51
N ARG A 210 7.95 36.86 21.73
CA ARG A 210 8.26 38.20 22.24
C ARG A 210 7.10 38.81 23.05
N ARG A 211 5.84 38.50 22.71
CA ARG A 211 4.64 38.96 23.43
C ARG A 211 4.46 38.26 24.78
N GLU A 212 4.71 36.95 24.82
CA GLU A 212 4.69 36.15 26.06
C GLU A 212 5.76 36.64 27.05
N ARG A 213 6.99 36.89 26.56
CA ARG A 213 8.08 37.44 27.36
C ARG A 213 7.81 38.84 27.92
N SER A 214 6.96 39.66 27.27
CA SER A 214 6.48 40.91 27.88
C SER A 214 5.45 40.67 28.98
N ARG A 215 4.45 39.80 28.76
CA ARG A 215 3.40 39.49 29.75
C ARG A 215 3.99 38.93 31.05
N SER A 216 4.81 37.89 30.96
CA SER A 216 5.46 37.28 32.13
C SER A 216 6.42 38.24 32.87
N ARG A 217 6.93 39.28 32.20
CA ARG A 217 7.70 40.35 32.84
C ARG A 217 6.82 41.40 33.53
N GLN A 218 5.59 41.62 33.09
CA GLN A 218 4.63 42.48 33.78
C GLN A 218 4.05 41.76 35.01
N GLU A 219 3.54 40.53 34.81
CA GLU A 219 3.00 39.66 35.87
C GLU A 219 3.97 39.53 37.05
N LYS A 220 5.23 39.17 36.81
CA LYS A 220 6.25 39.06 37.87
C LYS A 220 6.54 40.40 38.58
N ARG A 221 6.42 41.53 37.89
CA ARG A 221 6.66 42.86 38.44
C ARG A 221 5.49 43.36 39.27
N GLU A 222 4.27 42.96 38.91
CA GLU A 222 3.05 43.20 39.67
C GLU A 222 2.98 42.31 40.92
N MET A 223 3.31 41.02 40.80
CA MET A 223 3.44 40.11 41.95
C MET A 223 4.47 40.61 42.98
N LEU A 224 5.69 40.96 42.55
CA LEU A 224 6.71 41.52 43.46
C LEU A 224 6.26 42.84 44.12
N LYS A 225 5.48 43.68 43.42
CA LYS A 225 4.95 44.92 43.98
C LYS A 225 3.82 44.67 44.98
N ALA A 226 2.97 43.66 44.73
CA ALA A 226 1.92 43.23 45.66
C ALA A 226 2.53 42.58 46.92
N GLU A 227 3.56 41.74 46.77
CA GLU A 227 4.33 41.14 47.85
C GLU A 227 4.99 42.21 48.74
N GLN A 228 5.64 43.21 48.14
CA GLN A 228 6.20 44.35 48.87
C GLN A 228 5.14 45.20 49.58
N LEU A 229 3.93 45.33 49.04
CA LEU A 229 2.82 46.02 49.71
C LEU A 229 2.29 45.20 50.88
N ALA A 230 2.07 43.91 50.70
CA ALA A 230 1.59 42.99 51.74
C ALA A 230 2.58 42.88 52.91
N ALA A 231 3.87 42.72 52.62
CA ALA A 231 4.93 42.72 53.63
C ALA A 231 5.02 44.07 54.37
N ARG A 232 4.71 45.19 53.71
CA ARG A 232 4.71 46.51 54.35
C ARG A 232 3.46 46.77 55.20
N SER A 233 2.32 46.17 54.87
CA SER A 233 1.13 46.19 55.75
C SER A 233 1.34 45.31 56.99
N THR A 234 1.83 44.07 56.84
CA THR A 234 2.05 43.19 58.01
C THR A 234 3.14 43.69 58.94
N LEU A 235 4.19 44.34 58.41
CA LEU A 235 5.22 44.99 59.24
C LEU A 235 4.65 46.22 59.97
N LYS A 236 3.71 46.96 59.38
CA LYS A 236 3.02 48.04 60.10
C LYS A 236 2.11 47.48 61.20
N GLU A 237 1.32 46.47 60.89
CA GLU A 237 0.41 45.79 61.82
C GLU A 237 1.16 45.18 63.02
N SER A 238 2.34 44.61 62.80
CA SER A 238 3.21 44.12 63.88
C SER A 238 3.89 45.22 64.70
N LEU A 239 3.98 46.46 64.17
CA LEU A 239 4.54 47.61 64.89
C LEU A 239 3.51 48.31 65.79
N ASP A 240 2.22 48.25 65.46
CA ASP A 240 1.13 48.85 66.26
C ASP A 240 0.77 48.00 67.52
N LEU A 241 1.30 46.77 67.66
CA LEU A 241 1.10 45.87 68.80
C LEU A 241 2.06 46.11 69.98
N SER A 242 1.60 45.93 71.22
CA SER A 242 2.42 46.03 72.44
C SER A 242 3.47 44.92 72.53
N PRO A 243 4.68 45.13 73.12
CA PRO A 243 5.73 44.12 73.21
C PRO A 243 5.29 42.77 73.81
N GLU A 244 4.41 42.80 74.82
CA GLU A 244 3.87 41.59 75.47
C GLU A 244 2.98 40.77 74.52
N GLN A 245 2.21 41.44 73.66
CA GLN A 245 1.35 40.79 72.66
C GLN A 245 2.16 40.11 71.57
N ARG A 246 3.27 40.74 71.12
CA ARG A 246 4.19 40.15 70.13
C ARG A 246 4.81 38.84 70.62
N ILE A 247 5.14 38.76 71.92
CA ILE A 247 5.66 37.54 72.55
C ILE A 247 4.55 36.48 72.63
N ALA A 248 3.32 36.88 72.97
CA ALA A 248 2.19 35.95 73.06
C ALA A 248 1.84 35.29 71.72
N ASP A 249 1.78 36.03 70.62
CA ASP A 249 1.46 35.44 69.31
C ASP A 249 2.62 34.61 68.73
N PHE A 250 3.88 35.01 68.97
CA PHE A 250 5.05 34.20 68.58
C PHE A 250 5.11 32.84 69.31
N MET A 251 4.74 32.82 70.60
CA MET A 251 4.56 31.58 71.37
C MET A 251 3.41 30.71 70.82
N LYS A 252 2.41 31.33 70.19
CA LYS A 252 1.18 30.68 69.71
C LYS A 252 1.37 29.94 68.40
N GLU A 253 2.09 30.51 67.44
CA GLU A 253 2.49 29.79 66.21
C GLU A 253 3.42 28.60 66.55
N SER A 254 4.40 28.84 67.43
CA SER A 254 5.42 27.86 67.85
C SER A 254 4.83 26.59 68.49
N GLY A 255 3.63 26.65 69.08
CA GLY A 255 2.99 25.51 69.74
C GLY A 255 2.25 24.52 68.83
N SER A 256 2.24 24.73 67.51
CA SER A 256 1.27 24.08 66.59
C SER A 256 1.85 23.03 65.62
N SER A 257 3.14 22.67 65.72
CA SER A 257 3.80 21.73 64.79
C SER A 257 4.50 20.56 65.52
N GLY A 258 3.78 19.47 65.73
CA GLY A 258 4.35 18.20 66.18
C GLY A 258 5.21 17.54 65.10
N VAL A 259 6.40 17.06 65.47
CA VAL A 259 7.37 16.49 64.53
C VAL A 259 7.02 15.04 64.17
N ASN A 260 6.35 14.84 63.03
CA ASN A 260 6.26 13.52 62.39
C ASN A 260 7.46 13.30 61.46
N ALA A 261 8.34 12.38 61.82
CA ALA A 261 9.61 12.14 61.15
C ALA A 261 9.54 11.09 60.02
N GLU A 262 8.63 11.28 59.06
CA GLU A 262 8.65 10.57 57.77
C GLU A 262 8.69 11.57 56.60
N ALA A 263 9.35 11.17 55.50
CA ALA A 263 9.54 11.92 54.24
C ALA A 263 10.81 12.77 54.03
N ILE A 264 11.96 12.41 54.63
CA ILE A 264 13.27 12.75 54.03
C ILE A 264 13.53 11.85 52.80
N THR A 265 12.74 12.05 51.72
CA THR A 265 13.07 11.75 50.31
C THR A 265 11.86 12.05 49.41
N ARG A 266 11.76 13.29 48.89
CA ARG A 266 11.27 13.64 47.53
C ARG A 266 11.11 15.15 47.37
N GLY A 267 12.23 15.83 47.15
CA GLY A 267 12.20 17.11 46.46
C GLY A 267 12.14 16.88 44.96
N GLU A 268 10.96 17.07 44.34
CA GLU A 268 10.83 17.76 43.04
C GLU A 268 9.37 17.96 42.60
N SER A 269 9.15 19.01 41.79
CA SER A 269 8.02 19.17 40.85
C SER A 269 6.58 19.26 41.41
N ARG A 270 6.39 20.21 42.33
CA ARG A 270 5.12 20.90 42.62
C ARG A 270 4.50 21.55 41.35
N MET A 271 3.29 21.16 40.93
CA MET A 271 2.19 22.03 40.40
C MET A 271 1.12 21.28 39.58
N SER A 272 -0.14 21.18 40.07
CA SER A 272 -1.37 21.50 39.30
C SER A 272 -2.66 21.29 40.13
N ARG A 273 -3.24 22.40 40.64
CA ARG A 273 -4.62 22.62 41.13
C ARG A 273 -4.67 24.04 41.75
N THR A 274 -5.77 24.80 41.77
CA THR A 274 -7.12 24.67 41.14
C THR A 274 -7.34 25.99 40.33
N SER A 275 -8.48 26.59 39.96
CA SER A 275 -9.97 26.46 40.02
C SER A 275 -10.54 27.53 39.07
N ALA A 276 -11.83 27.66 38.72
CA ALA A 276 -13.05 26.83 38.60
C ALA A 276 -14.22 27.84 38.45
N THR A 277 -15.22 27.58 37.59
CA THR A 277 -16.54 28.28 37.44
C THR A 277 -17.25 27.71 36.18
N VAL A 278 -18.59 27.62 36.03
CA VAL A 278 -19.75 27.82 36.94
C VAL A 278 -21.00 27.03 36.44
N GLU A 279 -21.88 26.62 37.37
CA GLU A 279 -23.34 26.27 37.32
C GLU A 279 -24.00 25.29 36.29
N ASN A 280 -24.81 24.35 36.83
CA ASN A 280 -26.25 24.01 36.61
C ASN A 280 -26.85 23.96 35.16
N THR A 281 -27.83 23.12 34.79
CA THR A 281 -28.98 22.50 35.52
C THR A 281 -29.32 21.08 34.93
N PRO A 282 -30.48 20.36 35.10
CA PRO A 282 -30.50 18.89 35.19
C PRO A 282 -31.17 18.09 34.03
N GLU A 283 -30.91 16.77 34.00
CA GLU A 283 -31.58 15.79 33.11
C GLU A 283 -32.92 15.25 33.69
N PRO A 284 -33.92 14.94 32.85
CA PRO A 284 -35.13 14.20 33.25
C PRO A 284 -35.01 12.67 33.09
N ALA A 285 -35.83 11.95 33.87
CA ALA A 285 -35.81 10.49 34.06
C ALA A 285 -35.95 9.62 32.79
N ARG A 286 -35.34 8.42 32.86
CA ARG A 286 -35.65 7.29 31.96
C ARG A 286 -37.08 6.79 32.20
N ALA A 287 -37.92 6.80 31.18
CA ALA A 287 -39.21 6.12 31.20
C ALA A 287 -39.06 4.62 30.82
N VAL A 288 -39.83 3.76 31.48
CA VAL A 288 -39.99 2.35 31.09
C VAL A 288 -41.09 2.27 30.03
N ALA A 289 -40.81 1.60 28.90
CA ALA A 289 -41.78 1.40 27.82
C ALA A 289 -41.90 -0.10 27.46
N ALA A 290 -43.11 -0.53 27.13
CA ALA A 290 -43.49 -1.93 27.02
C ALA A 290 -42.80 -2.68 25.86
N GLY A 291 -42.42 -3.94 26.11
CA GLY A 291 -42.12 -4.89 25.05
C GLY A 291 -43.39 -5.48 24.46
N ALA A 292 -43.73 -5.09 23.22
CA ALA A 292 -44.75 -5.77 22.44
C ALA A 292 -44.19 -7.08 21.87
N GLY A 293 -44.94 -8.18 22.00
CA GLY A 293 -44.46 -9.51 21.62
C GLY A 293 -44.44 -9.74 20.10
N VAL A 294 -43.27 -10.12 19.56
CA VAL A 294 -43.15 -10.64 18.19
C VAL A 294 -43.65 -12.09 18.17
N GLN A 295 -44.65 -12.39 17.34
CA GLN A 295 -45.18 -13.74 17.18
C GLN A 295 -44.25 -14.58 16.29
N GLY A 296 -43.94 -15.81 16.71
CA GLY A 296 -42.96 -16.66 16.05
C GLY A 296 -43.47 -17.38 14.80
N ALA A 297 -42.62 -17.50 13.78
CA ALA A 297 -42.87 -18.34 12.62
C ALA A 297 -42.47 -19.81 12.89
N THR A 298 -43.26 -20.77 12.39
CA THR A 298 -43.02 -22.20 12.61
C THR A 298 -41.91 -22.74 11.71
N ILE A 299 -40.88 -23.35 12.31
CA ILE A 299 -39.82 -24.07 11.60
C ILE A 299 -40.28 -25.51 11.35
N VAL A 300 -40.09 -26.01 10.12
CA VAL A 300 -40.18 -27.43 9.78
C VAL A 300 -38.82 -27.88 9.28
N GLU A 301 -38.20 -28.84 9.97
CA GLU A 301 -36.94 -29.44 9.53
C GLU A 301 -37.18 -30.65 8.62
N SER A 302 -36.27 -30.84 7.66
CA SER A 302 -36.19 -32.07 6.85
C SER A 302 -34.83 -32.75 7.07
N PRO A 303 -34.70 -34.08 6.92
CA PRO A 303 -33.51 -34.84 7.34
C PRO A 303 -32.18 -34.52 6.62
N SER A 304 -32.15 -33.53 5.72
CA SER A 304 -30.97 -33.10 4.95
C SER A 304 -30.34 -31.78 5.45
N GLY A 305 -30.75 -31.27 6.60
CA GLY A 305 -30.22 -30.02 7.18
C GLY A 305 -30.65 -28.75 6.44
N ARG A 306 -31.61 -28.85 5.50
CA ARG A 306 -32.22 -27.70 4.82
C ARG A 306 -33.41 -27.20 5.63
N ARG A 307 -33.44 -25.89 5.89
CA ARG A 307 -34.60 -25.16 6.44
C ARG A 307 -35.16 -24.22 5.38
N SER A 308 -36.48 -24.15 5.27
CA SER A 308 -37.23 -23.28 4.36
C SER A 308 -38.57 -22.93 5.01
N ILE A 309 -38.95 -21.65 5.00
CA ILE A 309 -40.13 -21.14 5.70
C ILE A 309 -41.10 -20.52 4.69
N PHE A 310 -42.40 -20.79 4.86
CA PHE A 310 -43.48 -20.17 4.09
C PHE A 310 -44.28 -19.21 4.99
N PRO A 311 -44.48 -17.94 4.60
CA PRO A 311 -45.40 -17.04 5.30
C PRO A 311 -46.85 -17.51 5.19
N ARG A 312 -47.66 -17.26 6.23
CA ARG A 312 -49.10 -17.55 6.24
C ARG A 312 -49.87 -16.23 6.14
N GLY A 313 -50.54 -15.99 5.01
CA GLY A 313 -51.26 -14.73 4.76
C GLY A 313 -52.43 -14.49 5.72
N GLY A 314 -52.65 -13.23 6.10
CA GLY A 314 -53.63 -12.86 7.15
C GLY A 314 -53.97 -11.37 7.24
N ILE A 315 -54.66 -10.84 6.23
CA ILE A 315 -55.62 -9.71 6.29
C ILE A 315 -55.20 -8.45 7.10
N GLY A 316 -54.56 -7.50 6.42
CA GLY A 316 -55.22 -6.20 6.12
C GLY A 316 -55.18 -5.04 7.12
N THR A 317 -54.25 -4.11 6.89
CA THR A 317 -54.52 -2.66 6.82
C THR A 317 -53.72 -2.06 5.66
N ALA A 318 -54.18 -0.94 5.07
CA ALA A 318 -53.67 -0.48 3.78
C ALA A 318 -52.42 0.42 3.89
N VAL A 319 -51.30 -0.07 3.35
CA VAL A 319 -50.16 0.72 2.84
C VAL A 319 -49.93 0.29 1.39
N ALA A 320 -49.52 1.21 0.51
CA ALA A 320 -49.62 1.00 -0.93
C ALA A 320 -48.36 0.39 -1.59
N ASN A 321 -48.55 -0.80 -2.17
CA ASN A 321 -48.00 -1.26 -3.45
C ASN A 321 -46.48 -1.48 -3.67
N GLU A 322 -45.57 -1.26 -2.72
CA GLU A 322 -44.12 -1.51 -2.97
C GLU A 322 -43.57 -2.86 -2.46
N GLU A 323 -44.22 -3.47 -1.46
CA GLU A 323 -43.76 -4.68 -0.75
C GLU A 323 -43.64 -5.98 -1.59
N PRO A 324 -44.56 -6.35 -2.51
CA PRO A 324 -44.62 -7.72 -3.04
C PRO A 324 -43.43 -8.11 -3.94
N GLU A 325 -42.77 -7.14 -4.56
CA GLU A 325 -41.57 -7.39 -5.38
C GLU A 325 -40.31 -7.58 -4.53
N VAL A 326 -40.20 -6.90 -3.38
CA VAL A 326 -39.06 -7.06 -2.46
C VAL A 326 -39.08 -8.43 -1.81
N GLU A 327 -40.27 -8.94 -1.45
CA GLU A 327 -40.43 -10.33 -1.06
C GLU A 327 -39.92 -11.29 -2.15
N GLU A 328 -40.21 -11.02 -3.43
CA GLU A 328 -39.74 -11.86 -4.55
C GLU A 328 -38.21 -11.86 -4.71
N MET A 329 -37.54 -10.74 -4.45
CA MET A 329 -36.07 -10.65 -4.44
C MET A 329 -35.42 -11.53 -3.37
N VAL A 330 -36.09 -11.82 -2.26
CA VAL A 330 -35.60 -12.68 -1.16
C VAL A 330 -36.22 -14.10 -1.18
N LYS A 331 -37.19 -14.34 -2.07
CA LYS A 331 -37.97 -15.59 -2.14
C LYS A 331 -37.11 -16.79 -2.50
N GLY A 332 -36.99 -17.71 -1.54
CA GLY A 332 -36.13 -18.89 -1.65
C GLY A 332 -34.66 -18.64 -1.32
N ALA A 333 -34.30 -17.51 -0.72
CA ALA A 333 -32.99 -17.33 -0.09
C ALA A 333 -32.78 -18.43 0.97
N SER A 334 -31.63 -19.10 0.91
CA SER A 334 -31.29 -20.20 1.82
C SER A 334 -30.00 -19.93 2.57
N VAL A 335 -30.04 -20.06 3.90
CA VAL A 335 -28.84 -19.89 4.75
C VAL A 335 -27.99 -21.15 4.66
N LEU A 336 -26.78 -21.04 4.12
CA LEU A 336 -25.83 -22.13 3.95
C LEU A 336 -24.71 -22.02 4.98
N ARG A 337 -24.82 -22.76 6.09
CA ARG A 337 -23.72 -22.92 7.06
C ARG A 337 -22.84 -24.10 6.63
N LEU A 338 -21.61 -23.81 6.20
CA LEU A 338 -20.58 -24.83 6.02
C LEU A 338 -20.04 -25.26 7.39
N LYS A 339 -20.13 -26.55 7.70
CA LYS A 339 -19.69 -27.08 8.99
C LYS A 339 -18.17 -27.12 9.04
N GLY A 340 -17.58 -26.43 10.02
CA GLY A 340 -16.13 -26.40 10.23
C GLY A 340 -15.55 -27.81 10.43
N GLU A 341 -14.31 -28.01 9.95
CA GLU A 341 -13.60 -29.28 10.12
C GLU A 341 -13.26 -29.51 11.60
N ALA A 342 -13.54 -30.72 12.10
CA ALA A 342 -13.24 -31.08 13.48
C ALA A 342 -11.72 -31.08 13.75
N PRO A 343 -11.26 -30.66 14.94
CA PRO A 343 -9.83 -30.68 15.29
C PRO A 343 -9.28 -32.10 15.20
N ALA A 344 -8.15 -32.26 14.52
CA ALA A 344 -7.62 -33.59 14.22
C ALA A 344 -6.97 -34.20 15.46
N THR A 345 -7.50 -35.33 15.92
CA THR A 345 -7.19 -35.97 17.23
C THR A 345 -5.87 -36.77 17.25
N GLY A 346 -5.18 -36.92 16.12
CA GLY A 346 -3.92 -37.66 16.03
C GLY A 346 -2.70 -36.88 16.55
N LYS A 347 -1.74 -37.57 17.18
CA LYS A 347 -0.41 -37.02 17.45
C LYS A 347 0.33 -36.71 16.15
N LEU A 348 1.31 -35.79 16.19
CA LEU A 348 2.07 -35.39 14.99
C LEU A 348 2.91 -36.58 14.46
N PRO A 349 2.87 -36.90 13.14
CA PRO A 349 3.34 -38.18 12.62
C PRO A 349 4.84 -38.19 12.28
N PHE A 350 5.72 -38.18 13.28
CA PHE A 350 7.19 -38.11 13.08
C PHE A 350 8.05 -39.02 13.98
N ASP A 351 7.52 -40.15 14.46
CA ASP A 351 8.29 -41.22 15.13
C ASP A 351 8.84 -42.28 14.14
N ALA A 352 8.75 -42.04 12.83
CA ALA A 352 9.17 -42.97 11.79
C ALA A 352 10.38 -42.45 10.98
N ASP A 353 11.45 -43.24 11.00
CA ASP A 353 12.68 -43.19 10.20
C ASP A 353 13.63 -41.96 10.37
N ARG A 354 14.94 -42.24 10.50
CA ARG A 354 16.02 -41.24 10.70
C ARG A 354 17.36 -41.72 10.11
N SER A 355 17.49 -41.68 8.78
CA SER A 355 18.77 -41.94 8.12
C SER A 355 19.79 -40.78 8.29
N ARG A 356 20.55 -40.79 9.39
CA ARG A 356 21.79 -40.00 9.67
C ARG A 356 21.75 -38.46 9.45
N ARG A 357 21.84 -37.70 10.56
CA ARG A 357 22.91 -36.70 10.86
C ARG A 357 22.67 -35.94 12.18
N VAL A 358 23.74 -35.74 12.96
CA VAL A 358 23.97 -34.80 14.09
C VAL A 358 22.90 -34.73 15.21
N SER A 359 23.35 -34.79 16.47
CA SER A 359 22.47 -34.96 17.64
C SER A 359 21.75 -33.67 18.08
N TYR A 360 20.61 -33.36 17.46
CA TYR A 360 19.57 -32.54 18.09
C TYR A 360 18.61 -33.44 18.88
N THR A 361 19.13 -34.24 19.81
CA THR A 361 18.36 -35.26 20.55
C THR A 361 17.23 -34.66 21.37
N ASP A 362 17.49 -33.55 22.03
CA ASP A 362 16.69 -33.07 23.16
C ASP A 362 15.74 -31.92 22.77
N TYR A 363 15.70 -31.55 21.47
CA TYR A 363 14.77 -30.55 20.97
C TYR A 363 13.36 -31.13 20.79
N SER A 364 12.46 -30.79 21.72
CA SER A 364 11.03 -31.01 21.67
C SER A 364 10.29 -29.90 20.92
N MET A 365 9.16 -30.24 20.30
CA MET A 365 8.26 -29.26 19.68
C MET A 365 7.43 -28.54 20.77
N PRO A 366 7.04 -27.27 20.56
CA PRO A 366 6.21 -26.54 21.53
C PRO A 366 4.82 -27.19 21.72
N PRO A 367 4.28 -27.26 22.96
CA PRO A 367 2.93 -27.73 23.22
C PRO A 367 1.89 -26.71 22.77
N LEU A 368 0.72 -27.18 22.33
CA LEU A 368 -0.40 -26.34 21.88
C LEU A 368 -0.97 -25.44 22.98
N GLU A 369 -0.70 -25.75 24.24
CA GLU A 369 -1.05 -24.95 25.43
C GLU A 369 -0.43 -23.54 25.42
N PHE A 370 0.66 -23.31 24.68
CA PHE A 370 1.21 -21.96 24.46
C PHE A 370 0.38 -21.11 23.48
N LEU A 371 -0.70 -21.66 22.90
CA LEU A 371 -1.65 -20.95 22.05
C LEU A 371 -3.04 -20.94 22.69
N ASN A 372 -3.66 -19.76 22.70
CA ASN A 372 -5.01 -19.57 23.25
C ASN A 372 -6.05 -20.42 22.50
N GLU A 373 -6.97 -21.03 23.25
CA GLU A 373 -8.11 -21.75 22.70
C GLU A 373 -9.15 -20.78 22.12
N ALA A 374 -9.84 -21.22 21.06
CA ALA A 374 -10.94 -20.47 20.49
C ALA A 374 -12.18 -20.61 21.40
N PRO A 375 -12.93 -19.52 21.66
CA PRO A 375 -14.25 -19.62 22.26
C PRO A 375 -15.22 -20.37 21.32
N PRO A 376 -16.32 -20.95 21.83
CA PRO A 376 -17.34 -21.57 20.98
C PRO A 376 -17.92 -20.53 19.98
N PRO A 377 -18.21 -20.93 18.73
CA PRO A 377 -18.74 -20.01 17.72
C PRO A 377 -20.03 -19.31 18.14
N SER A 378 -20.18 -18.05 17.73
CA SER A 378 -21.34 -17.22 17.99
C SER A 378 -22.35 -17.33 16.84
N GLU A 379 -23.23 -18.33 16.90
CA GLU A 379 -24.25 -18.51 15.87
C GLU A 379 -25.16 -17.27 15.74
N GLN A 380 -25.07 -16.59 14.60
CA GLN A 380 -25.99 -15.52 14.24
C GLN A 380 -27.37 -16.11 13.92
N ALA A 381 -28.43 -15.43 14.38
CA ALA A 381 -29.80 -15.88 14.18
C ALA A 381 -30.22 -15.74 12.71
N ASP A 382 -30.92 -16.76 12.18
CA ASP A 382 -31.43 -16.75 10.80
C ASP A 382 -32.31 -15.52 10.51
N THR A 383 -33.00 -14.98 11.51
CA THR A 383 -33.82 -13.77 11.44
C THR A 383 -33.01 -12.49 11.23
N GLU A 384 -31.82 -12.36 11.83
CA GLU A 384 -30.95 -11.19 11.64
C GLU A 384 -30.35 -11.19 10.23
N LEU A 385 -29.94 -12.36 9.74
CA LEU A 385 -29.42 -12.57 8.39
C LEU A 385 -30.46 -12.26 7.31
N LEU A 386 -31.69 -12.76 7.47
CA LEU A 386 -32.80 -12.47 6.57
C LEU A 386 -33.21 -10.99 6.64
N GLY A 387 -33.26 -10.40 7.84
CA GLY A 387 -33.53 -8.98 8.03
C GLY A 387 -32.44 -8.05 7.48
N LEU A 388 -31.23 -8.54 7.20
CA LEU A 388 -30.19 -7.81 6.45
C LEU A 388 -30.35 -8.04 4.94
N ALA A 389 -30.65 -9.27 4.50
CA ALA A 389 -30.94 -9.59 3.10
C ALA A 389 -32.09 -8.77 2.52
N ILE A 390 -33.17 -8.56 3.29
CA ILE A 390 -34.31 -7.72 2.89
C ILE A 390 -33.85 -6.26 2.65
N ARG A 391 -33.16 -5.65 3.61
CA ARG A 391 -32.62 -4.28 3.46
C ARG A 391 -31.60 -4.14 2.33
N LEU A 392 -30.86 -5.20 2.02
CA LEU A 392 -29.97 -5.24 0.86
C LEU A 392 -30.79 -5.25 -0.44
N ALA A 393 -31.84 -6.07 -0.53
CA ALA A 393 -32.73 -6.12 -1.69
C ALA A 393 -33.49 -4.81 -1.93
N GLU A 394 -34.06 -4.20 -0.88
CA GLU A 394 -34.67 -2.86 -0.91
C GLU A 394 -33.73 -1.83 -1.54
N LYS A 395 -32.48 -1.78 -1.07
CA LYS A 395 -31.49 -0.81 -1.57
C LYS A 395 -31.00 -1.11 -2.98
N CYS A 396 -30.85 -2.38 -3.35
CA CYS A 396 -30.62 -2.71 -4.76
C CYS A 396 -31.80 -2.27 -5.65
N LYS A 397 -33.05 -2.42 -5.19
CA LYS A 397 -34.26 -1.96 -5.92
C LYS A 397 -34.27 -0.43 -6.11
N GLU A 398 -33.99 0.37 -5.07
CA GLU A 398 -33.93 1.84 -5.14
C GLU A 398 -33.01 2.34 -6.27
N PHE A 399 -31.83 1.75 -6.42
CA PHE A 399 -30.88 2.11 -7.49
C PHE A 399 -31.16 1.42 -8.84
N ASN A 400 -32.35 0.83 -9.03
CA ASN A 400 -32.75 0.08 -10.23
C ASN A 400 -31.74 -1.03 -10.57
N VAL A 401 -31.40 -1.86 -9.58
CA VAL A 401 -30.61 -3.08 -9.69
C VAL A 401 -31.48 -4.24 -9.20
N THR A 402 -32.29 -4.79 -10.10
CA THR A 402 -33.18 -5.92 -9.80
C THR A 402 -32.43 -7.26 -9.86
N GLY A 403 -32.91 -8.23 -9.11
CA GLY A 403 -32.30 -9.55 -8.98
C GLY A 403 -32.73 -10.25 -7.70
N GLN A 404 -32.24 -11.47 -7.49
CA GLN A 404 -32.70 -12.35 -6.41
C GLN A 404 -31.52 -12.86 -5.56
N ILE A 405 -31.62 -12.73 -4.23
CA ILE A 405 -30.66 -13.31 -3.28
C ILE A 405 -30.98 -14.81 -3.16
N LYS A 406 -30.05 -15.69 -3.56
CA LYS A 406 -30.28 -17.15 -3.56
C LYS A 406 -29.69 -17.88 -2.37
N HIS A 407 -28.52 -17.46 -1.92
CA HIS A 407 -27.84 -18.07 -0.78
C HIS A 407 -27.29 -16.99 0.14
N ILE A 408 -27.32 -17.26 1.45
CA ILE A 408 -26.71 -16.44 2.48
C ILE A 408 -25.69 -17.33 3.18
N CYS A 409 -24.41 -17.02 3.05
CA CYS A 409 -23.30 -17.80 3.58
C CYS A 409 -22.66 -17.00 4.74
N PRO A 410 -23.10 -17.19 6.00
CA PRO A 410 -22.52 -16.51 7.14
C PRO A 410 -21.13 -17.07 7.46
N GLY A 411 -20.13 -16.19 7.43
CA GLY A 411 -18.75 -16.47 7.84
C GLY A 411 -18.42 -15.91 9.22
N PRO A 412 -17.16 -16.06 9.69
CA PRO A 412 -16.73 -15.56 11.00
C PRO A 412 -16.63 -14.03 11.07
N VAL A 413 -16.22 -13.37 9.97
CA VAL A 413 -15.95 -11.92 9.93
C VAL A 413 -16.90 -11.16 8.99
N VAL A 414 -17.31 -11.81 7.90
CA VAL A 414 -18.23 -11.29 6.88
C VAL A 414 -19.30 -12.34 6.57
N THR A 415 -20.45 -11.90 6.09
CA THR A 415 -21.49 -12.76 5.50
C THR A 415 -21.58 -12.48 4.02
N THR A 416 -21.57 -13.54 3.20
CA THR A 416 -21.68 -13.43 1.74
C THR A 416 -23.12 -13.65 1.30
N TYR A 417 -23.71 -12.65 0.65
CA TYR A 417 -25.03 -12.73 0.03
C TYR A 417 -24.85 -13.02 -1.47
N GLU A 418 -25.31 -14.17 -1.94
CA GLU A 418 -25.24 -14.56 -3.36
C GLU A 418 -26.40 -13.93 -4.14
N PHE A 419 -26.16 -12.73 -4.67
CA PHE A 419 -27.12 -11.99 -5.48
C PHE A 419 -27.05 -12.44 -6.95
N LYS A 420 -28.21 -12.77 -7.53
CA LYS A 420 -28.38 -13.06 -8.96
C LYS A 420 -29.02 -11.85 -9.65
N PRO A 421 -28.28 -11.03 -10.41
CA PRO A 421 -28.88 -9.93 -11.18
C PRO A 421 -29.82 -10.45 -12.26
N ASP A 422 -30.86 -9.68 -12.57
CA ASP A 422 -31.81 -10.00 -13.63
C ASP A 422 -31.24 -9.77 -15.05
N PRO A 423 -31.83 -10.40 -16.10
CA PRO A 423 -31.44 -10.17 -17.48
C PRO A 423 -31.48 -8.68 -17.87
N GLY A 424 -30.32 -8.15 -18.27
CA GLY A 424 -30.14 -6.73 -18.63
C GLY A 424 -29.41 -5.91 -17.57
N VAL A 425 -29.37 -6.35 -16.31
CA VAL A 425 -28.61 -5.67 -15.24
C VAL A 425 -27.11 -5.88 -15.45
N LYS A 426 -26.39 -4.78 -15.72
CA LYS A 426 -24.94 -4.82 -15.96
C LYS A 426 -24.17 -4.99 -14.65
N TYR A 427 -23.20 -5.90 -14.62
CA TYR A 427 -22.30 -6.12 -13.47
C TYR A 427 -21.69 -4.83 -12.91
N SER A 428 -21.27 -3.90 -13.78
CA SER A 428 -20.72 -2.61 -13.37
C SER A 428 -21.71 -1.73 -12.58
N ARG A 429 -23.02 -1.89 -12.79
CA ARG A 429 -24.08 -1.18 -12.03
C ARG A 429 -24.25 -1.77 -10.63
N VAL A 430 -24.01 -3.07 -10.45
CA VAL A 430 -24.01 -3.73 -9.13
C VAL A 430 -22.78 -3.28 -8.33
N VAL A 431 -21.60 -3.31 -8.96
CA VAL A 431 -20.33 -2.91 -8.33
C VAL A 431 -20.29 -1.42 -7.99
N SER A 432 -20.99 -0.54 -8.73
CA SER A 432 -21.07 0.88 -8.36
C SER A 432 -21.87 1.16 -7.09
N LEU A 433 -22.66 0.21 -6.57
CA LEU A 433 -23.44 0.41 -5.34
C LEU A 433 -22.64 0.17 -4.04
N VAL A 434 -21.33 -0.07 -4.10
CA VAL A 434 -20.51 -0.35 -2.90
C VAL A 434 -20.70 0.75 -1.84
N ASP A 435 -20.53 2.02 -2.22
CA ASP A 435 -20.58 3.14 -1.27
C ASP A 435 -22.00 3.39 -0.74
N ASP A 436 -23.01 3.30 -1.63
CA ASP A 436 -24.43 3.45 -1.27
C ASP A 436 -24.91 2.35 -0.32
N LEU A 437 -24.51 1.09 -0.57
CA LEU A 437 -24.83 -0.05 0.30
C LEU A 437 -24.07 0.02 1.63
N CYS A 438 -22.82 0.51 1.65
CA CYS A 438 -22.09 0.77 2.90
C CYS A 438 -22.88 1.75 3.78
N LEU A 439 -23.31 2.88 3.20
CA LEU A 439 -24.07 3.91 3.89
C LEU A 439 -25.43 3.39 4.40
N ALA A 440 -26.19 2.71 3.53
CA ALA A 440 -27.54 2.25 3.87
C ALA A 440 -27.56 1.10 4.89
N LEU A 441 -26.62 0.15 4.79
CA LEU A 441 -26.51 -0.98 5.73
C LEU A 441 -25.68 -0.62 6.98
N LYS A 442 -25.14 0.59 7.06
CA LYS A 442 -24.24 1.08 8.13
C LYS A 442 -22.99 0.21 8.32
N ALA A 443 -22.46 -0.29 7.20
CA ALA A 443 -21.27 -1.12 7.16
C ALA A 443 -19.99 -0.27 7.01
N GLU A 444 -18.89 -0.70 7.65
CA GLU A 444 -17.56 -0.07 7.53
C GLU A 444 -17.00 -0.12 6.10
N SER A 445 -17.26 -1.22 5.41
CA SER A 445 -16.95 -1.46 4.00
C SER A 445 -17.77 -2.66 3.51
N ILE A 446 -18.00 -2.76 2.20
CA ILE A 446 -18.67 -3.91 1.56
C ILE A 446 -17.83 -4.29 0.34
N ARG A 447 -17.64 -5.60 0.12
CA ARG A 447 -16.94 -6.11 -1.07
C ARG A 447 -17.94 -6.75 -2.03
N ILE A 448 -17.90 -6.34 -3.29
CA ILE A 448 -18.75 -6.88 -4.36
C ILE A 448 -17.85 -7.48 -5.44
N ASP A 449 -17.96 -8.78 -5.69
CA ASP A 449 -17.19 -9.48 -6.73
C ASP A 449 -18.01 -10.62 -7.38
N ARG A 450 -17.59 -11.04 -8.57
CA ARG A 450 -18.21 -12.15 -9.30
C ARG A 450 -17.81 -13.50 -8.69
N MET A 451 -18.77 -14.40 -8.52
CA MET A 451 -18.48 -15.74 -8.00
C MET A 451 -17.97 -16.67 -9.13
N PRO A 452 -16.81 -17.33 -9.00
CA PRO A 452 -16.29 -18.21 -10.04
C PRO A 452 -17.21 -19.43 -10.22
N GLY A 453 -17.54 -19.75 -11.48
CA GLY A 453 -18.40 -20.90 -11.82
C GLY A 453 -19.90 -20.72 -11.51
N LYS A 454 -20.33 -19.59 -10.94
CA LYS A 454 -21.73 -19.28 -10.61
C LYS A 454 -22.23 -18.05 -11.39
N PRO A 455 -23.51 -17.99 -11.79
CA PRO A 455 -24.14 -16.79 -12.35
C PRO A 455 -24.54 -15.78 -11.24
N HIS A 456 -23.69 -15.61 -10.24
CA HIS A 456 -23.97 -14.85 -9.01
C HIS A 456 -22.86 -13.83 -8.73
N VAL A 457 -23.25 -12.72 -8.11
CA VAL A 457 -22.37 -11.72 -7.52
C VAL A 457 -22.38 -11.95 -6.01
N GLY A 458 -21.21 -12.12 -5.42
CA GLY A 458 -21.06 -12.18 -3.97
C GLY A 458 -21.01 -10.76 -3.43
N ILE A 459 -21.92 -10.43 -2.51
CA ILE A 459 -21.90 -9.19 -1.74
C ILE A 459 -21.51 -9.56 -0.31
N GLU A 460 -20.27 -9.26 0.06
CA GLU A 460 -19.70 -9.54 1.38
C GLU A 460 -19.96 -8.35 2.31
N VAL A 461 -20.81 -8.56 3.32
CA VAL A 461 -21.14 -7.54 4.33
C VAL A 461 -20.49 -7.93 5.67
N PRO A 462 -19.76 -7.03 6.36
CA PRO A 462 -19.17 -7.31 7.65
C PRO A 462 -20.21 -7.66 8.71
N ASN A 463 -19.88 -8.66 9.53
CA ASN A 463 -20.73 -9.09 10.62
C ASN A 463 -20.80 -8.00 11.73
N PRO A 464 -21.97 -7.78 12.37
CA PRO A 464 -22.09 -6.91 13.54
C PRO A 464 -21.26 -7.40 14.74
N ARG A 465 -21.04 -8.72 14.82
CA ARG A 465 -20.10 -9.38 15.74
C ARG A 465 -19.10 -10.15 14.89
N ARG A 466 -17.84 -9.71 14.87
CA ARG A 466 -16.75 -10.36 14.13
C ARG A 466 -16.03 -11.33 15.06
N GLU A 467 -15.85 -12.57 14.63
CA GLU A 467 -15.14 -13.58 15.41
C GLU A 467 -13.62 -13.42 15.26
N THR A 468 -12.90 -13.53 16.37
CA THR A 468 -11.43 -13.59 16.36
C THR A 468 -11.01 -14.97 15.87
N ILE A 469 -10.19 -15.04 14.83
CA ILE A 469 -9.62 -16.30 14.32
C ILE A 469 -8.36 -16.63 15.13
N TYR A 470 -8.39 -17.74 15.88
CA TYR A 470 -7.28 -18.14 16.74
C TYR A 470 -6.27 -19.01 15.98
N LEU A 471 -4.98 -18.72 16.12
CA LEU A 471 -3.91 -19.48 15.45
C LEU A 471 -3.90 -20.97 15.85
N ARG A 472 -4.31 -21.28 17.10
CA ARG A 472 -4.42 -22.66 17.59
C ARG A 472 -5.37 -23.50 16.75
N GLU A 473 -6.56 -22.98 16.46
CA GLU A 473 -7.60 -23.68 15.69
C GLU A 473 -7.10 -24.08 14.30
N VAL A 474 -6.34 -23.20 13.64
CA VAL A 474 -5.77 -23.48 12.32
C VAL A 474 -4.60 -24.46 12.39
N ILE A 475 -3.79 -24.45 13.47
CA ILE A 475 -2.70 -25.41 13.69
C ILE A 475 -3.23 -26.80 14.12
N GLU A 476 -4.34 -26.87 14.84
CA GLU A 476 -5.05 -28.12 15.20
C GLU A 476 -5.85 -28.71 14.03
N SER A 477 -6.12 -27.91 12.99
CA SER A 477 -6.84 -28.36 11.79
C SER A 477 -6.15 -29.53 11.10
N ARG A 478 -6.94 -30.43 10.51
CA ARG A 478 -6.42 -31.59 9.79
C ARG A 478 -5.50 -31.19 8.64
N ALA A 479 -5.92 -30.17 7.89
CA ALA A 479 -5.15 -29.60 6.79
C ALA A 479 -3.73 -29.13 7.21
N PHE A 480 -3.58 -28.57 8.41
CA PHE A 480 -2.24 -28.25 8.94
C PHE A 480 -1.51 -29.51 9.41
N ARG A 481 -2.15 -30.35 10.24
CA ARG A 481 -1.51 -31.50 10.90
C ARG A 481 -1.00 -32.54 9.90
N GLU A 482 -1.72 -32.80 8.81
CA GLU A 482 -1.37 -33.81 7.79
C GLU A 482 -0.47 -33.29 6.66
N SER A 483 -0.19 -31.98 6.57
CA SER A 483 0.62 -31.41 5.47
C SER A 483 2.08 -31.90 5.48
N SER A 484 2.55 -32.52 4.41
CA SER A 484 3.93 -33.04 4.31
C SER A 484 5.01 -31.96 4.28
N SER A 485 4.67 -30.69 4.03
CA SER A 485 5.65 -29.60 3.96
C SER A 485 6.04 -29.08 5.36
N LYS A 486 7.35 -28.95 5.58
CA LYS A 486 7.94 -28.29 6.75
C LYS A 486 7.80 -26.76 6.73
N LEU A 487 7.44 -26.21 5.57
CA LEU A 487 7.15 -24.78 5.37
C LEU A 487 5.64 -24.52 5.20
N THR A 488 4.81 -25.36 5.84
CA THR A 488 3.36 -25.13 5.95
C THR A 488 3.09 -23.96 6.88
N ILE A 489 2.24 -23.04 6.44
CA ILE A 489 1.84 -21.84 7.17
C ILE A 489 0.32 -21.80 7.36
N ALA A 490 -0.11 -21.49 8.59
CA ALA A 490 -1.50 -21.18 8.89
C ALA A 490 -1.77 -19.72 8.53
N LEU A 491 -2.77 -19.47 7.67
CA LEU A 491 -3.12 -18.12 7.22
C LEU A 491 -4.41 -17.57 7.86
N GLY A 492 -5.26 -18.45 8.41
CA GLY A 492 -6.53 -18.07 9.05
C GLY A 492 -7.67 -18.97 8.59
N LYS A 493 -8.83 -18.37 8.32
CA LYS A 493 -10.01 -19.00 7.73
C LYS A 493 -10.39 -18.33 6.40
N THR A 494 -11.11 -19.03 5.53
CA THR A 494 -11.79 -18.45 4.37
C THR A 494 -12.99 -17.61 4.81
N ILE A 495 -13.61 -16.88 3.86
CA ILE A 495 -14.90 -16.19 4.09
C ILE A 495 -16.00 -17.16 4.57
N ASP A 496 -15.93 -18.43 4.19
CA ASP A 496 -16.87 -19.49 4.59
C ASP A 496 -16.52 -20.14 5.94
N GLY A 497 -15.52 -19.63 6.65
CA GLY A 497 -15.07 -20.16 7.96
C GLY A 497 -14.18 -21.41 7.89
N LEU A 498 -13.84 -21.91 6.70
CA LEU A 498 -12.97 -23.09 6.55
C LEU A 498 -11.50 -22.74 6.87
N ASN A 499 -10.82 -23.57 7.65
CA ASN A 499 -9.41 -23.37 8.00
C ASN A 499 -8.52 -23.36 6.75
N TYR A 500 -7.71 -22.31 6.59
CA TYR A 500 -6.89 -22.09 5.41
C TYR A 500 -5.39 -22.13 5.74
N VAL A 501 -4.71 -23.09 5.13
CA VAL A 501 -3.26 -23.31 5.22
C VAL A 501 -2.65 -23.23 3.83
N ALA A 502 -1.40 -22.81 3.76
CA ALA A 502 -0.64 -22.76 2.52
C ALA A 502 0.78 -23.30 2.71
N ASP A 503 1.47 -23.57 1.60
CA ASP A 503 2.79 -24.19 1.60
C ASP A 503 3.79 -23.25 0.92
N LEU A 504 4.69 -22.66 1.70
CA LEU A 504 5.66 -21.69 1.21
C LEU A 504 6.66 -22.32 0.23
N ALA A 505 6.83 -23.65 0.21
CA ALA A 505 7.64 -24.32 -0.81
C ALA A 505 6.99 -24.27 -2.21
N LYS A 506 5.64 -24.24 -2.29
CA LYS A 506 4.89 -24.13 -3.55
C LYS A 506 4.76 -22.68 -4.05
N MET A 507 4.86 -21.71 -3.15
CA MET A 507 4.97 -20.28 -3.45
C MET A 507 6.31 -19.74 -2.92
N PRO A 508 7.46 -20.08 -3.57
CA PRO A 508 8.80 -20.00 -2.98
C PRO A 508 9.22 -18.62 -2.46
N HIS A 509 8.54 -17.55 -2.88
CA HIS A 509 8.66 -16.22 -2.31
C HIS A 509 7.27 -15.64 -2.06
N LEU A 510 7.01 -15.15 -0.84
CA LEU A 510 5.77 -14.47 -0.44
C LEU A 510 6.05 -12.98 -0.24
N LEU A 511 5.16 -12.12 -0.74
CA LEU A 511 5.18 -10.67 -0.49
C LEU A 511 4.01 -10.31 0.42
N ILE A 512 4.28 -9.63 1.53
CA ILE A 512 3.27 -9.20 2.50
C ILE A 512 3.30 -7.67 2.59
N ALA A 513 2.17 -7.05 2.27
CA ALA A 513 1.98 -5.61 2.31
C ALA A 513 0.74 -5.27 3.15
N GLY A 514 0.73 -4.09 3.77
CA GLY A 514 -0.36 -3.62 4.62
C GLY A 514 0.02 -2.33 5.34
N THR A 515 -0.97 -1.49 5.60
CA THR A 515 -0.85 -0.26 6.40
C THR A 515 -0.64 -0.58 7.87
N THR A 516 -0.22 0.41 8.66
CA THR A 516 -0.18 0.29 10.12
C THR A 516 -1.58 -0.01 10.64
N GLY A 517 -1.72 -1.00 11.53
CA GLY A 517 -3.01 -1.47 12.05
C GLY A 517 -3.68 -2.59 11.24
N ALA A 518 -3.33 -2.78 9.96
CA ALA A 518 -3.93 -3.80 9.09
C ALA A 518 -3.43 -5.25 9.34
N GLY A 519 -3.12 -5.60 10.60
CA GLY A 519 -2.74 -6.96 11.01
C GLY A 519 -1.39 -7.51 10.53
N LYS A 520 -0.67 -6.82 9.62
CA LYS A 520 0.55 -7.31 8.97
C LYS A 520 1.56 -7.98 9.92
N SER A 521 1.87 -7.35 11.05
CA SER A 521 2.87 -7.85 12.00
C SER A 521 2.39 -9.10 12.73
N VAL A 522 1.11 -9.15 13.11
CA VAL A 522 0.45 -10.35 13.65
C VAL A 522 0.50 -11.49 12.63
N GLY A 523 0.24 -11.17 11.35
CA GLY A 523 0.39 -12.11 10.24
C GLY A 523 1.81 -12.68 10.12
N VAL A 524 2.84 -11.85 10.10
CA VAL A 524 4.25 -12.29 10.07
C VAL A 524 4.58 -13.20 11.26
N ASN A 525 4.12 -12.86 12.46
CA ASN A 525 4.33 -13.68 13.65
C ASN A 525 3.60 -15.03 13.54
N ALA A 526 2.38 -15.05 13.00
CA ALA A 526 1.64 -16.29 12.73
C ALA A 526 2.37 -17.19 11.70
N LEU A 527 3.03 -16.62 10.69
CA LEU A 527 3.85 -17.39 9.74
C LEU A 527 5.07 -18.03 10.42
N ILE A 528 5.81 -17.26 11.23
CA ILE A 528 6.99 -17.75 11.95
C ILE A 528 6.57 -18.85 12.94
N VAL A 529 5.52 -18.60 13.73
CA VAL A 529 4.97 -19.57 14.70
C VAL A 529 4.47 -20.83 14.00
N SER A 530 3.80 -20.73 12.85
CA SER A 530 3.39 -21.91 12.07
C SER A 530 4.58 -22.83 11.75
N ILE A 531 5.70 -22.26 11.29
CA ILE A 531 6.91 -23.01 10.96
C ILE A 531 7.56 -23.58 12.24
N LEU A 532 7.56 -22.83 13.36
CA LEU A 532 8.03 -23.34 14.66
C LEU A 532 7.19 -24.52 15.20
N TYR A 533 5.90 -24.58 14.87
CA TYR A 533 5.03 -25.74 15.17
C TYR A 533 5.13 -26.88 14.13
N ARG A 534 5.93 -26.73 13.06
CA ARG A 534 6.03 -27.71 11.96
C ARG A 534 7.43 -28.29 11.75
N ALA A 535 8.47 -27.51 12.02
CA ALA A 535 9.85 -27.80 11.67
C ALA A 535 10.81 -27.67 12.86
N ARG A 536 11.78 -28.58 12.93
CA ARG A 536 12.86 -28.55 13.93
C ARG A 536 14.03 -27.65 13.47
N PRO A 537 14.94 -27.24 14.38
CA PRO A 537 16.08 -26.36 14.03
C PRO A 537 17.06 -26.93 13.02
N ASP A 538 17.05 -28.25 12.82
CA ASP A 538 17.78 -29.02 11.81
C ASP A 538 17.08 -29.06 10.44
N GLU A 539 15.76 -28.84 10.40
CA GLU A 539 14.94 -28.94 9.19
C GLU A 539 14.73 -27.58 8.50
N VAL A 540 14.59 -26.50 9.27
CA VAL A 540 14.37 -25.15 8.76
C VAL A 540 15.21 -24.13 9.56
N LYS A 541 15.84 -23.20 8.83
CA LYS A 541 16.53 -22.05 9.41
C LYS A 541 15.91 -20.73 8.93
N PHE A 542 15.91 -19.73 9.82
CA PHE A 542 15.53 -18.35 9.54
C PHE A 542 16.74 -17.43 9.43
N ILE A 543 16.64 -16.45 8.54
CA ILE A 543 17.43 -15.21 8.58
C ILE A 543 16.41 -14.08 8.74
N LEU A 544 16.36 -13.48 9.93
CA LEU A 544 15.40 -12.42 10.24
C LEU A 544 16.07 -11.05 10.06
N ILE A 545 15.41 -10.16 9.34
CA ILE A 545 15.91 -8.82 9.01
C ILE A 545 14.89 -7.80 9.51
N ASP A 546 15.20 -7.12 10.62
CA ASP A 546 14.37 -6.04 11.17
C ASP A 546 15.18 -4.74 11.27
N PRO A 547 15.17 -3.90 10.22
CA PRO A 547 15.89 -2.63 10.21
C PRO A 547 15.19 -1.54 11.05
N LYS A 548 14.06 -1.84 11.69
CA LYS A 548 13.34 -0.91 12.59
C LYS A 548 13.38 -1.32 14.05
N ARG A 549 13.71 -2.59 14.36
CA ARG A 549 13.74 -3.19 15.70
C ARG A 549 12.40 -3.08 16.43
N LEU A 550 11.31 -3.41 15.74
CA LEU A 550 9.94 -3.26 16.25
C LEU A 550 9.20 -4.58 16.47
N GLU A 551 9.45 -5.58 15.62
CA GLU A 551 8.54 -6.74 15.50
C GLU A 551 9.26 -8.06 15.77
N LEU A 552 10.46 -8.25 15.18
CA LEU A 552 11.11 -9.56 15.16
C LEU A 552 12.03 -9.81 16.36
N GLY A 553 12.28 -8.80 17.20
CA GLY A 553 13.17 -8.90 18.37
C GLY A 553 12.78 -10.01 19.37
N LEU A 554 11.50 -10.39 19.41
CA LEU A 554 10.96 -11.51 20.19
C LEU A 554 11.55 -12.88 19.82
N TYR A 555 12.17 -12.99 18.64
CA TYR A 555 12.73 -14.23 18.10
C TYR A 555 14.26 -14.30 18.22
N ALA A 556 14.91 -13.42 18.99
CA ALA A 556 16.38 -13.30 19.03
C ALA A 556 17.11 -14.58 19.45
N ASP A 557 16.51 -15.39 20.31
CA ASP A 557 17.14 -16.55 20.95
C ASP A 557 16.67 -17.92 20.40
N ILE A 558 15.90 -17.94 19.31
CA ILE A 558 15.36 -19.21 18.77
C ILE A 558 16.47 -20.04 18.08
N PRO A 559 16.57 -21.36 18.34
CA PRO A 559 17.61 -22.22 17.73
C PRO A 559 17.49 -22.37 16.21
N HIS A 560 16.35 -21.97 15.63
CA HIS A 560 16.13 -21.90 14.19
C HIS A 560 16.82 -20.71 13.51
N LEU A 561 17.42 -19.74 14.21
CA LEU A 561 18.21 -18.70 13.55
C LEU A 561 19.50 -19.28 12.92
N ALA A 562 19.83 -18.83 11.71
CA ALA A 562 21.13 -19.06 11.09
C ALA A 562 22.15 -17.94 11.41
N ALA A 563 21.65 -16.76 11.79
CA ALA A 563 22.43 -15.60 12.20
C ALA A 563 21.59 -14.74 13.17
N PRO A 564 22.21 -13.91 14.03
CA PRO A 564 21.49 -12.91 14.84
C PRO A 564 20.63 -11.98 13.95
N ILE A 565 19.54 -11.45 14.51
CA ILE A 565 18.59 -10.60 13.78
C ILE A 565 19.32 -9.40 13.15
N ILE A 566 19.24 -9.29 11.83
CA ILE A 566 20.00 -8.32 11.06
C ILE A 566 19.28 -6.97 11.10
N THR A 567 19.85 -6.00 11.82
CA THR A 567 19.27 -4.65 11.95
C THR A 567 19.98 -3.57 11.13
N ASP A 568 21.17 -3.84 10.59
CA ASP A 568 21.86 -2.93 9.66
C ASP A 568 21.50 -3.29 8.21
N PRO A 569 20.87 -2.39 7.43
CA PRO A 569 20.61 -2.59 6.01
C PRO A 569 21.84 -2.95 5.16
N LYS A 570 23.06 -2.55 5.58
CA LYS A 570 24.32 -2.89 4.89
C LYS A 570 24.78 -4.33 5.13
N LEU A 571 24.39 -4.93 6.26
CA LEU A 571 24.60 -6.35 6.54
C LEU A 571 23.53 -7.20 5.84
N ALA A 572 22.30 -6.69 5.73
CA ALA A 572 21.21 -7.33 5.00
C ALA A 572 21.39 -7.35 3.46
N SER A 573 22.41 -6.65 2.94
CA SER A 573 22.75 -6.59 1.51
C SER A 573 24.04 -7.32 1.14
N ARG A 574 24.56 -8.19 2.02
CA ARG A 574 25.75 -9.03 1.83
C ARG A 574 25.36 -10.50 1.84
#